data_AF-I4H6X6-F1
#
_entry.id   AF-I4H6X6-F1
#
_cell.length_a   1.000
_cell.length_b   1.000
_cell.length_c   1.000
_cell.angle_alpha   90.00
_cell.angle_beta   90.00
_cell.angle_gamma   90.00
#
_symmetry.space_group_name_H-M   'P 1'
#
loop_
_entity.id
_entity.type
_entity.pdbx_description
1 polymer ?
#
loop_
_entity_poly.entity_id
_entity_poly.type
_entity_poly.pdbx_seq_one_letter_code
_entity_poly.pdbx_strand_id
1 'polypeptide(L)'
;MEATLGIILSVLSATATAIWTVWTWSEQQEEEKTQKRNQIAALYINPFLFAAHELQVRLDGILNQQELEFFRREYPEADEIGSPEALELLYVLVKFFGWYWYVYRYGPYTRDKKAIELISKIIRTFANREDFVGDAFYFSFSEQRSLGQTFVKVFGQAESIYPELEAISLYQFAAELRDDIQKDRPMYQNVIKTIQVIDSAERVEELEGCDRLIAVHNDLIDLLNYLEAQEGFYISPKARQKIRSAASLPTDTEIIHAIAGRVRLRIPRLRQDLSYAERLRQCLQSLAGVQEVQINPDAASVAVSYAPTLSEATFQQRLFQAIAQSGSVN
;
A
#
# COMPACT_ATOMS: atom_id res chain seq x y z
N MET A 1 -0.28 -61.58 49.02
CA MET A 1 0.61 -60.44 48.73
C MET A 1 0.93 -60.34 47.24
N GLU A 2 1.17 -61.45 46.54
CA GLU A 2 1.42 -61.45 45.07
C GLU A 2 0.22 -61.01 44.22
N ALA A 3 -1.01 -61.45 44.53
CA ALA A 3 -2.20 -61.09 43.76
C ALA A 3 -2.50 -59.58 43.79
N THR A 4 -2.28 -58.92 44.93
CA THR A 4 -2.40 -57.46 45.10
C THR A 4 -1.33 -56.69 44.31
N LEU A 5 -0.11 -57.24 44.19
CA LEU A 5 0.96 -56.62 43.42
C LEU A 5 0.65 -56.66 41.90
N GLY A 6 0.10 -57.79 41.43
CA GLY A 6 -0.30 -57.96 40.02
C GLY A 6 -1.41 -57.00 39.58
N ILE A 7 -2.41 -56.76 40.44
CA ILE A 7 -3.48 -55.80 40.17
C ILE A 7 -2.94 -54.35 40.16
N ILE A 8 -2.07 -53.99 41.10
CA ILE A 8 -1.44 -52.66 41.13
C ILE A 8 -0.61 -52.43 39.86
N LEU A 9 0.15 -53.44 39.42
CA LEU A 9 0.95 -53.35 38.20
C LEU A 9 0.09 -53.24 36.93
N SER A 10 -1.05 -53.94 36.86
CA SER A 10 -1.95 -53.84 35.70
C SER A 10 -2.65 -52.49 35.63
N VAL A 11 -3.07 -51.94 36.78
CA VAL A 11 -3.68 -50.60 36.86
C VAL A 11 -2.67 -49.53 36.46
N LEU A 12 -1.43 -49.60 36.95
CA LEU A 12 -0.36 -48.67 36.57
C LEU A 12 -0.07 -48.72 35.06
N SER A 13 0.02 -49.92 34.48
CA SER A 13 0.22 -50.11 33.03
C SER A 13 -0.93 -49.54 32.19
N ALA A 14 -2.18 -49.77 32.61
CA ALA A 14 -3.35 -49.22 31.94
C ALA A 14 -3.38 -47.68 32.00
N THR A 15 -3.05 -47.09 33.16
CA THR A 15 -2.97 -45.63 33.30
C THR A 15 -1.84 -45.02 32.48
N ALA A 16 -0.66 -45.67 32.42
CA ALA A 16 0.45 -45.21 31.60
C ALA A 16 0.12 -45.26 30.11
N THR A 17 -0.54 -46.34 29.66
CA THR A 17 -1.03 -46.45 28.28
C THR A 17 -2.05 -45.36 27.96
N ALA A 18 -3.01 -45.10 28.85
CA ALA A 18 -4.01 -44.05 28.66
C ALA A 18 -3.36 -42.66 28.54
N ILE A 19 -2.42 -42.32 29.45
CA ILE A 19 -1.68 -41.05 29.40
C ILE A 19 -0.87 -40.95 28.11
N TRP A 20 -0.16 -42.01 27.73
CA TRP A 20 0.61 -42.07 26.48
C TRP A 20 -0.27 -41.83 25.27
N THR A 21 -1.42 -42.52 25.15
CA THR A 21 -2.33 -42.36 24.01
C THR A 21 -2.90 -40.95 23.89
N VAL A 22 -3.27 -40.32 25.01
CA VAL A 22 -3.76 -38.93 25.03
C VAL A 22 -2.64 -37.97 24.62
N TRP A 23 -1.43 -38.19 25.13
CA TRP A 23 -0.27 -37.38 24.77
C TRP A 23 0.09 -37.49 23.28
N THR A 24 0.22 -38.71 22.75
CA THR A 24 0.50 -38.92 21.32
C THR A 24 -0.61 -38.40 20.42
N TRP A 25 -1.88 -38.52 20.84
CA TRP A 25 -3.00 -37.95 20.08
C TRP A 25 -2.97 -36.43 20.08
N SER A 26 -2.64 -35.79 21.21
CA SER A 26 -2.46 -34.34 21.29
C SER A 26 -1.32 -33.86 20.39
N GLU A 27 -0.18 -34.55 20.42
CA GLU A 27 0.99 -34.23 19.58
C GLU A 27 0.66 -34.36 18.10
N GLN A 28 0.03 -35.47 17.69
CA GLN A 28 -0.43 -35.66 16.31
C GLN A 28 -1.45 -34.59 15.88
N GLN A 29 -2.37 -34.20 16.76
CA GLN A 29 -3.33 -33.14 16.46
C GLN A 29 -2.67 -31.76 16.31
N GLU A 30 -1.60 -31.48 17.05
CA GLU A 30 -0.81 -30.26 16.89
C GLU A 30 -0.01 -30.26 15.59
N GLU A 31 0.61 -31.39 15.23
CA GLU A 31 1.30 -31.57 13.94
C GLU A 31 0.35 -31.39 12.76
N GLU A 32 -0.82 -32.03 12.78
CA GLU A 32 -1.83 -31.91 11.72
C GLU A 32 -2.32 -30.47 11.55
N LYS A 33 -2.57 -29.75 12.67
CA LYS A 33 -2.96 -28.34 12.63
C LYS A 33 -1.85 -27.48 12.03
N THR A 34 -0.61 -27.75 12.39
CA THR A 34 0.56 -27.02 11.90
C THR A 34 0.78 -27.26 10.40
N GLN A 35 0.68 -28.51 9.95
CA GLN A 35 0.76 -28.86 8.53
C GLN A 35 -0.34 -28.18 7.72
N LYS A 36 -1.58 -28.21 8.20
CA LYS A 36 -2.71 -27.51 7.55
C LYS A 36 -2.47 -25.99 7.49
N ARG A 37 -1.99 -25.37 8.57
CA ARG A 37 -1.62 -23.95 8.56
C ARG A 37 -0.54 -23.68 7.51
N ASN A 38 0.53 -24.47 7.49
CA ASN A 38 1.66 -24.29 6.56
C ASN A 38 1.22 -24.47 5.11
N GLN A 39 0.32 -25.42 4.82
CA GLN A 39 -0.26 -25.60 3.49
C GLN A 39 -1.09 -24.39 3.07
N ILE A 40 -1.98 -23.89 3.94
CA ILE A 40 -2.76 -22.67 3.66
C ILE A 40 -1.84 -21.45 3.50
N ALA A 41 -0.77 -21.36 4.30
CA ALA A 41 0.23 -20.31 4.19
C ALA A 41 0.95 -20.35 2.84
N ALA A 42 1.35 -21.54 2.37
CA ALA A 42 1.96 -21.72 1.07
C ALA A 42 1.02 -21.32 -0.09
N LEU A 43 -0.28 -21.58 0.04
CA LEU A 43 -1.28 -21.27 -0.99
C LEU A 43 -1.66 -19.79 -1.07
N TYR A 44 -1.70 -19.08 0.07
CA TYR A 44 -2.26 -17.71 0.10
C TYR A 44 -1.31 -16.67 0.69
N ILE A 45 -0.50 -17.03 1.68
CA ILE A 45 0.36 -16.07 2.36
C ILE A 45 1.62 -15.78 1.56
N ASN A 46 2.33 -16.83 1.14
CA ASN A 46 3.56 -16.63 0.37
C ASN A 46 3.28 -15.84 -0.92
N PRO A 47 2.27 -16.17 -1.74
CA PRO A 47 1.97 -15.39 -2.94
C PRO A 47 1.54 -13.95 -2.65
N PHE A 48 0.82 -13.71 -1.56
CA PHE A 48 0.46 -12.35 -1.15
C PHE A 48 1.67 -11.54 -0.68
N LEU A 49 2.54 -12.14 0.12
CA LEU A 49 3.80 -11.57 0.55
C LEU A 49 4.67 -11.18 -0.67
N PHE A 50 4.78 -12.07 -1.66
CA PHE A 50 5.47 -11.78 -2.91
C PHE A 50 4.78 -10.66 -3.71
N ALA A 51 3.45 -10.66 -3.83
CA ALA A 51 2.73 -9.60 -4.52
C ALA A 51 2.89 -8.22 -3.85
N ALA A 52 2.83 -8.16 -2.52
CA ALA A 52 3.09 -6.95 -1.75
C ALA A 52 4.54 -6.49 -1.89
N HIS A 53 5.49 -7.43 -1.90
CA HIS A 53 6.90 -7.13 -2.12
C HIS A 53 7.19 -6.60 -3.53
N GLU A 54 6.67 -7.26 -4.57
CA GLU A 54 6.81 -6.82 -5.96
C GLU A 54 6.24 -5.41 -6.17
N LEU A 55 5.04 -5.15 -5.64
CA LEU A 55 4.46 -3.81 -5.69
C LEU A 55 5.33 -2.79 -4.95
N GLN A 56 5.83 -3.13 -3.75
CA GLN A 56 6.70 -2.21 -3.00
C GLN A 56 8.00 -1.91 -3.73
N VAL A 57 8.68 -2.92 -4.29
CA VAL A 57 9.91 -2.76 -5.07
C VAL A 57 9.65 -1.91 -6.31
N ARG A 58 8.55 -2.16 -7.02
CA ARG A 58 8.21 -1.37 -8.21
C ARG A 58 7.94 0.09 -7.88
N LEU A 59 7.25 0.35 -6.77
CA LEU A 59 7.03 1.72 -6.29
C LEU A 59 8.34 2.38 -5.83
N ASP A 60 9.23 1.67 -5.16
CA ASP A 60 10.55 2.20 -4.79
C ASP A 60 11.38 2.57 -6.03
N GLY A 61 11.38 1.71 -7.05
CA GLY A 61 12.05 1.96 -8.33
C GLY A 61 11.58 3.25 -9.00
N ILE A 62 10.26 3.40 -9.12
CA ILE A 62 9.62 4.58 -9.70
C ILE A 62 9.89 5.84 -8.86
N LEU A 63 9.76 5.76 -7.53
CA LEU A 63 9.81 6.93 -6.65
C LEU A 63 11.23 7.37 -6.27
N ASN A 64 12.20 6.46 -6.22
CA ASN A 64 13.57 6.74 -5.74
C ASN A 64 14.67 6.51 -6.79
N GLN A 65 14.49 5.66 -7.80
CA GLN A 65 15.63 5.10 -8.56
C GLN A 65 15.77 5.56 -10.02
N GLN A 66 15.22 6.74 -10.39
CA GLN A 66 15.24 7.27 -11.78
C GLN A 66 14.73 6.26 -12.82
N GLU A 67 13.93 5.26 -12.42
CA GLU A 67 13.44 4.22 -13.34
C GLU A 67 12.63 4.84 -14.48
N LEU A 68 11.78 5.83 -14.19
CA LEU A 68 11.02 6.58 -15.21
C LEU A 68 11.93 7.15 -16.32
N GLU A 69 13.07 7.74 -15.94
CA GLU A 69 14.03 8.32 -16.90
C GLU A 69 14.74 7.23 -17.71
N PHE A 70 15.13 6.13 -17.05
CA PHE A 70 15.82 5.00 -17.70
C PHE A 70 14.94 4.38 -18.79
N PHE A 71 13.71 4.06 -18.43
CA PHE A 71 12.81 3.33 -19.30
C PHE A 71 12.39 4.11 -20.54
N ARG A 72 12.08 5.40 -20.40
CA ARG A 72 11.73 6.25 -21.55
C ARG A 72 12.89 6.39 -22.54
N ARG A 73 14.14 6.35 -22.05
CA ARG A 73 15.34 6.37 -22.90
C ARG A 73 15.52 5.03 -23.64
N GLU A 74 15.26 3.92 -22.97
CA GLU A 74 15.51 2.58 -23.51
C GLU A 74 14.37 2.09 -24.43
N TYR A 75 13.13 2.52 -24.16
CA TYR A 75 11.90 2.12 -24.84
C TYR A 75 11.06 3.36 -25.25
N PRO A 76 11.47 4.09 -26.30
CA PRO A 76 10.79 5.32 -26.73
C PRO A 76 9.43 5.06 -27.42
N GLU A 77 9.14 3.83 -27.83
CA GLU A 77 7.89 3.45 -28.47
C GLU A 77 6.92 2.88 -27.43
N ALA A 78 5.80 3.57 -27.20
CA ALA A 78 4.68 3.03 -26.44
C ALA A 78 3.80 2.16 -27.33
N ASP A 79 3.35 1.01 -26.81
CA ASP A 79 2.28 0.24 -27.44
C ASP A 79 0.97 1.06 -27.42
N GLU A 80 -0.04 0.66 -28.20
CA GLU A 80 -1.30 1.40 -28.35
C GLU A 80 -2.05 1.60 -27.00
N ILE A 81 -1.76 0.76 -26.01
CA ILE A 81 -2.33 0.83 -24.66
C ILE A 81 -1.50 1.73 -23.74
N GLY A 82 -0.18 1.62 -23.79
CA GLY A 82 0.74 2.28 -22.87
C GLY A 82 2.15 1.69 -22.89
N SER A 83 3.06 2.34 -22.16
CA SER A 83 4.45 1.90 -22.06
C SER A 83 4.60 0.57 -21.28
N PRO A 84 5.67 -0.20 -21.53
CA PRO A 84 5.98 -1.40 -20.73
C PRO A 84 6.00 -1.12 -19.22
N GLU A 85 6.41 0.08 -18.84
CA GLU A 85 6.58 0.48 -17.45
C GLU A 85 5.25 0.67 -16.74
N ALA A 86 4.32 1.33 -17.44
CA ALA A 86 2.97 1.54 -16.99
C ALA A 86 2.24 0.19 -16.86
N LEU A 87 2.40 -0.69 -17.85
CA LEU A 87 1.80 -2.02 -17.83
C LEU A 87 2.36 -2.88 -16.71
N GLU A 88 3.67 -2.84 -16.44
CA GLU A 88 4.28 -3.58 -15.35
C GLU A 88 3.82 -3.08 -13.97
N LEU A 89 3.79 -1.75 -13.74
CA LEU A 89 3.26 -1.20 -12.49
C LEU A 89 1.79 -1.60 -12.29
N LEU A 90 0.98 -1.48 -13.33
CA LEU A 90 -0.42 -1.87 -13.25
C LEU A 90 -0.57 -3.37 -12.96
N TYR A 91 0.23 -4.22 -13.60
CA TYR A 91 0.22 -5.66 -13.37
C TYR A 91 0.50 -6.01 -11.91
N VAL A 92 1.58 -5.49 -11.30
CA VAL A 92 1.91 -5.79 -9.90
C VAL A 92 0.89 -5.22 -8.92
N LEU A 93 0.29 -4.06 -9.24
CA LEU A 93 -0.79 -3.45 -8.46
C LEU A 93 -2.06 -4.31 -8.48
N VAL A 94 -2.46 -4.77 -9.65
CA VAL A 94 -3.63 -5.65 -9.82
C VAL A 94 -3.38 -7.03 -9.20
N LYS A 95 -2.16 -7.56 -9.31
CA LYS A 95 -1.75 -8.80 -8.62
C LYS A 95 -1.90 -8.66 -7.10
N PHE A 96 -1.46 -7.55 -6.52
CA PHE A 96 -1.71 -7.24 -5.10
C PHE A 96 -3.21 -7.19 -4.79
N PHE A 97 -4.02 -6.56 -5.64
CA PHE A 97 -5.47 -6.51 -5.49
C PHE A 97 -6.15 -7.89 -5.47
N GLY A 98 -5.69 -8.82 -6.31
CA GLY A 98 -6.17 -10.19 -6.28
C GLY A 98 -5.82 -10.88 -4.97
N TRP A 99 -4.54 -10.87 -4.60
CA TRP A 99 -4.07 -11.64 -3.46
C TRP A 99 -4.59 -11.14 -2.11
N TYR A 100 -4.75 -9.82 -1.88
CA TYR A 100 -5.30 -9.37 -0.59
C TYR A 100 -6.73 -9.89 -0.38
N TRP A 101 -7.54 -9.96 -1.45
CA TRP A 101 -8.91 -10.45 -1.38
C TRP A 101 -8.95 -11.92 -0.97
N TYR A 102 -8.07 -12.73 -1.56
CA TYR A 102 -7.97 -14.15 -1.25
C TYR A 102 -7.40 -14.42 0.14
N VAL A 103 -6.42 -13.62 0.60
CA VAL A 103 -5.91 -13.71 1.98
C VAL A 103 -6.99 -13.42 3.01
N TYR A 104 -7.84 -12.42 2.77
CA TYR A 104 -8.98 -12.15 3.67
C TYR A 104 -10.04 -13.24 3.68
N ARG A 105 -10.08 -14.08 2.64
CA ARG A 105 -11.10 -15.12 2.52
C ARG A 105 -10.61 -16.48 3.02
N TYR A 106 -9.37 -16.82 2.71
CA TYR A 106 -8.83 -18.17 2.89
C TYR A 106 -7.56 -18.21 3.75
N GLY A 107 -6.90 -17.07 3.97
CA GLY A 107 -5.62 -17.00 4.68
C GLY A 107 -5.74 -17.04 6.21
N PRO A 108 -4.66 -17.41 6.92
CA PRO A 108 -4.61 -17.38 8.38
C PRO A 108 -4.82 -15.98 9.00
N TYR A 109 -4.61 -14.91 8.24
CA TYR A 109 -4.75 -13.52 8.71
C TYR A 109 -6.19 -12.99 8.76
N THR A 110 -7.19 -13.81 8.42
CA THR A 110 -8.62 -13.44 8.53
C THR A 110 -9.04 -12.96 9.93
N ARG A 111 -8.28 -13.33 10.98
CA ARG A 111 -8.53 -12.93 12.38
C ARG A 111 -7.42 -12.08 12.98
N ASP A 112 -6.38 -11.78 12.22
CA ASP A 112 -5.27 -10.96 12.68
C ASP A 112 -5.63 -9.47 12.53
N LYS A 113 -5.94 -8.83 13.66
CA LYS A 113 -6.34 -7.42 13.70
C LYS A 113 -5.30 -6.50 13.08
N LYS A 114 -4.00 -6.77 13.27
CA LYS A 114 -2.95 -5.86 12.80
C LYS A 114 -2.72 -6.04 11.31
N ALA A 115 -2.73 -7.28 10.81
CA ALA A 115 -2.72 -7.54 9.37
C ALA A 115 -3.94 -6.88 8.68
N ILE A 116 -5.13 -7.05 9.25
CA ILE A 116 -6.36 -6.43 8.73
C ILE A 116 -6.22 -4.89 8.68
N GLU A 117 -5.70 -4.28 9.74
CA GLU A 117 -5.50 -2.83 9.81
C GLU A 117 -4.54 -2.34 8.72
N LEU A 118 -3.37 -2.97 8.60
CA LEU A 118 -2.32 -2.59 7.65
C LEU A 118 -2.77 -2.78 6.19
N ILE A 119 -3.40 -3.92 5.87
CA ILE A 119 -3.96 -4.16 4.53
C ILE A 119 -5.07 -3.15 4.26
N SER A 120 -6.00 -2.95 5.19
CA SER A 120 -7.12 -2.00 5.01
C SER A 120 -6.63 -0.58 4.77
N LYS A 121 -5.52 -0.17 5.39
CA LYS A 121 -4.91 1.14 5.16
C LYS A 121 -4.51 1.31 3.70
N ILE A 122 -3.79 0.34 3.12
CA ILE A 122 -3.37 0.36 1.71
C ILE A 122 -4.58 0.41 0.76
N ILE A 123 -5.57 -0.46 0.97
CA ILE A 123 -6.77 -0.54 0.14
C ILE A 123 -7.57 0.77 0.18
N ARG A 124 -7.67 1.39 1.37
CA ARG A 124 -8.30 2.71 1.54
C ARG A 124 -7.51 3.80 0.85
N THR A 125 -6.18 3.79 0.92
CA THR A 125 -5.33 4.78 0.26
C THR A 125 -5.58 4.82 -1.26
N PHE A 126 -5.72 3.66 -1.92
CA PHE A 126 -6.11 3.60 -3.34
C PHE A 126 -7.54 4.08 -3.60
N ALA A 127 -8.47 3.87 -2.66
CA ALA A 127 -9.87 4.26 -2.77
C ALA A 127 -10.17 5.67 -2.22
N ASN A 128 -9.15 6.47 -1.89
CA ASN A 128 -9.31 7.76 -1.25
C ASN A 128 -9.14 8.91 -2.26
N ARG A 129 -10.20 9.68 -2.50
CA ARG A 129 -10.18 10.89 -3.34
C ARG A 129 -10.02 12.19 -2.54
N GLU A 130 -10.23 12.14 -1.23
CA GLU A 130 -10.28 13.32 -0.39
C GLU A 130 -8.88 13.75 0.05
N ASP A 131 -8.02 12.80 0.41
CA ASP A 131 -6.68 13.09 0.95
C ASP A 131 -5.60 13.21 -0.14
N PHE A 132 -5.93 12.94 -1.40
CA PHE A 132 -4.97 12.90 -2.50
C PHE A 132 -5.42 13.76 -3.68
N VAL A 133 -4.44 14.37 -4.33
CA VAL A 133 -4.66 15.28 -5.46
C VAL A 133 -4.83 14.51 -6.75
N GLY A 134 -5.92 14.80 -7.44
CA GLY A 134 -6.25 14.18 -8.71
C GLY A 134 -6.78 12.75 -8.57
N ASP A 135 -6.96 12.11 -9.72
CA ASP A 135 -7.54 10.75 -9.80
C ASP A 135 -6.51 9.71 -10.27
N ALA A 136 -5.26 10.11 -10.51
CA ALA A 136 -4.19 9.19 -10.88
C ALA A 136 -3.97 8.13 -9.79
N PHE A 137 -3.91 6.85 -10.14
CA PHE A 137 -3.80 5.73 -9.19
C PHE A 137 -5.00 5.59 -8.24
N TYR A 138 -6.15 6.17 -8.55
CA TYR A 138 -7.38 5.92 -7.79
C TYR A 138 -8.01 4.62 -8.27
N PHE A 139 -8.35 3.72 -7.35
CA PHE A 139 -9.15 2.54 -7.65
C PHE A 139 -10.19 2.37 -6.56
N SER A 140 -11.47 2.42 -6.92
CA SER A 140 -12.55 2.12 -5.98
C SER A 140 -12.47 0.69 -5.47
N PHE A 141 -13.06 0.39 -4.31
CA PHE A 141 -13.07 -0.98 -3.77
C PHE A 141 -13.62 -2.02 -4.78
N SER A 142 -14.61 -1.63 -5.58
CA SER A 142 -15.16 -2.48 -6.63
C SER A 142 -14.16 -2.73 -7.75
N GLU A 143 -13.44 -1.71 -8.22
CA GLU A 143 -12.41 -1.86 -9.24
C GLU A 143 -11.24 -2.71 -8.74
N GLN A 144 -10.76 -2.45 -7.52
CA GLN A 144 -9.70 -3.25 -6.90
C GLN A 144 -10.09 -4.73 -6.90
N ARG A 145 -11.30 -5.04 -6.41
CA ARG A 145 -11.79 -6.41 -6.37
C ARG A 145 -11.95 -7.01 -7.77
N SER A 146 -12.60 -6.31 -8.70
CA SER A 146 -12.87 -6.82 -10.04
C SER A 146 -11.58 -7.08 -10.80
N LEU A 147 -10.65 -6.12 -10.83
CA LEU A 147 -9.34 -6.30 -11.47
C LEU A 147 -8.58 -7.46 -10.82
N GLY A 148 -8.53 -7.51 -9.49
CA GLY A 148 -7.86 -8.60 -8.78
C GLY A 148 -8.41 -9.99 -9.12
N GLN A 149 -9.74 -10.13 -9.20
CA GLN A 149 -10.39 -11.40 -9.52
C GLN A 149 -10.26 -11.79 -11.00
N THR A 150 -10.15 -10.80 -11.90
CA THR A 150 -9.89 -11.05 -13.33
C THR A 150 -8.52 -11.67 -13.53
N PHE A 151 -7.49 -11.24 -12.78
CA PHE A 151 -6.10 -11.56 -13.11
C PHE A 151 -5.41 -12.50 -12.12
N VAL A 152 -6.01 -12.75 -10.95
CA VAL A 152 -5.65 -13.86 -10.05
C VAL A 152 -6.77 -14.90 -10.12
N LYS A 153 -6.54 -15.94 -10.91
CA LYS A 153 -7.53 -16.93 -11.32
C LYS A 153 -7.39 -18.22 -10.50
N VAL A 154 -8.50 -18.95 -10.37
CA VAL A 154 -8.47 -20.32 -9.84
C VAL A 154 -7.72 -21.20 -10.84
N PHE A 155 -6.73 -21.90 -10.32
CA PHE A 155 -5.93 -22.89 -11.02
C PHE A 155 -6.27 -24.28 -10.47
N GLY A 156 -6.28 -25.32 -11.30
CA GLY A 156 -6.56 -26.70 -10.86
C GLY A 156 -8.05 -27.05 -10.64
N GLN A 157 -8.32 -28.09 -9.84
CA GLN A 157 -9.67 -28.64 -9.65
C GLN A 157 -10.54 -27.77 -8.74
N ALA A 158 -11.69 -27.33 -9.25
CA ALA A 158 -12.64 -26.44 -8.58
C ALA A 158 -13.34 -27.03 -7.32
N GLU A 159 -13.07 -28.30 -6.96
CA GLU A 159 -13.76 -29.01 -5.87
C GLU A 159 -13.04 -28.91 -4.51
N SER A 160 -11.85 -28.30 -4.44
CA SER A 160 -11.16 -28.07 -3.16
C SER A 160 -11.83 -26.95 -2.36
N ILE A 161 -11.95 -27.14 -1.03
CA ILE A 161 -12.39 -26.10 -0.08
C ILE A 161 -11.44 -24.88 -0.12
N TYR A 162 -10.17 -25.14 -0.45
CA TYR A 162 -9.13 -24.14 -0.64
C TYR A 162 -8.76 -24.10 -2.13
N PRO A 163 -9.25 -23.12 -2.91
CA PRO A 163 -8.89 -23.02 -4.32
C PRO A 163 -7.40 -22.73 -4.46
N GLU A 164 -6.72 -23.47 -5.33
CA GLU A 164 -5.40 -23.10 -5.79
C GLU A 164 -5.54 -21.89 -6.73
N LEU A 165 -4.66 -20.91 -6.58
CA LEU A 165 -4.76 -19.62 -7.27
C LEU A 165 -3.43 -19.28 -7.89
N GLU A 166 -3.48 -18.68 -9.07
CA GLU A 166 -2.30 -18.18 -9.75
C GLU A 166 -2.59 -16.83 -10.41
N ALA A 167 -1.60 -15.94 -10.36
CA ALA A 167 -1.63 -14.72 -11.15
C ALA A 167 -1.25 -15.07 -12.59
N ILE A 168 -2.01 -14.59 -13.57
CA ILE A 168 -1.63 -14.78 -14.97
C ILE A 168 -0.29 -14.09 -15.27
N SER A 169 0.42 -14.52 -16.32
CA SER A 169 1.68 -13.87 -16.72
C SER A 169 1.48 -12.41 -17.16
N LEU A 170 2.53 -11.59 -17.06
CA LEU A 170 2.51 -10.20 -17.53
C LEU A 170 2.11 -10.08 -19.01
N TYR A 171 2.58 -10.98 -19.87
CA TYR A 171 2.24 -10.98 -21.29
C TYR A 171 0.76 -11.26 -21.53
N GLN A 172 0.20 -12.22 -20.80
CA GLN A 172 -1.22 -12.51 -20.85
C GLN A 172 -2.05 -11.36 -20.28
N PHE A 173 -1.58 -10.73 -19.20
CA PHE A 173 -2.20 -9.55 -18.62
C PHE A 173 -2.28 -8.39 -19.61
N ALA A 174 -1.17 -8.06 -20.27
CA ALA A 174 -1.15 -6.98 -21.26
C ALA A 174 -2.08 -7.25 -22.45
N ALA A 175 -2.19 -8.51 -22.88
CA ALA A 175 -3.09 -8.92 -23.95
C ALA A 175 -4.57 -8.83 -23.52
N GLU A 176 -4.95 -9.45 -22.41
CA GLU A 176 -6.34 -9.44 -21.90
C GLU A 176 -6.80 -8.02 -21.56
N LEU A 177 -5.94 -7.20 -20.95
CA LEU A 177 -6.25 -5.80 -20.65
C LEU A 177 -6.51 -4.97 -21.91
N ARG A 178 -5.79 -5.23 -23.01
CA ARG A 178 -6.01 -4.58 -24.31
C ARG A 178 -7.43 -4.80 -24.78
N ASP A 179 -7.81 -6.07 -24.86
CA ASP A 179 -9.08 -6.51 -25.39
C ASP A 179 -10.23 -5.97 -24.53
N ASP A 180 -10.06 -5.99 -23.21
CA ASP A 180 -11.03 -5.47 -22.25
C ASP A 180 -11.21 -3.95 -22.37
N ILE A 181 -10.13 -3.17 -22.50
CA ILE A 181 -10.18 -1.71 -22.72
C ILE A 181 -10.85 -1.39 -24.06
N GLN A 182 -10.55 -2.15 -25.12
CA GLN A 182 -11.19 -1.95 -26.43
C GLN A 182 -12.69 -2.24 -26.38
N LYS A 183 -13.10 -3.23 -25.58
CA LYS A 183 -14.49 -3.65 -25.45
C LYS A 183 -15.33 -2.72 -24.58
N ASP A 184 -14.80 -2.25 -23.45
CA ASP A 184 -15.53 -1.44 -22.47
C ASP A 184 -14.69 -0.33 -21.84
N ARG A 185 -14.16 0.55 -22.70
CA ARG A 185 -13.27 1.66 -22.31
C ARG A 185 -13.76 2.47 -21.09
N PRO A 186 -15.05 2.86 -20.94
CA PRO A 186 -15.51 3.64 -19.79
C PRO A 186 -15.29 2.94 -18.45
N MET A 187 -15.38 1.60 -18.40
CA MET A 187 -15.17 0.83 -17.17
C MET A 187 -13.71 0.81 -16.72
N TYR A 188 -12.77 1.07 -17.63
CA TYR A 188 -11.33 1.07 -17.38
C TYR A 188 -10.73 2.48 -17.28
N GLN A 189 -11.53 3.53 -17.05
CA GLN A 189 -11.05 4.91 -17.09
C GLN A 189 -9.93 5.21 -16.08
N ASN A 190 -9.98 4.64 -14.87
CA ASN A 190 -8.93 4.83 -13.87
C ASN A 190 -7.64 4.05 -14.20
N VAL A 191 -7.77 2.89 -14.85
CA VAL A 191 -6.64 2.14 -15.41
C VAL A 191 -5.97 2.96 -16.52
N ILE A 192 -6.76 3.46 -17.47
CA ILE A 192 -6.27 4.30 -18.58
C ILE A 192 -5.59 5.55 -18.04
N LYS A 193 -6.19 6.23 -17.04
CA LYS A 193 -5.58 7.42 -16.43
C LYS A 193 -4.26 7.09 -15.75
N THR A 194 -4.17 5.96 -15.05
CA THR A 194 -2.93 5.49 -14.42
C THR A 194 -1.83 5.30 -15.46
N ILE A 195 -2.14 4.63 -16.57
CA ILE A 195 -1.19 4.43 -17.67
C ILE A 195 -0.73 5.76 -18.25
N GLN A 196 -1.68 6.65 -18.60
CA GLN A 196 -1.38 7.96 -19.18
C GLN A 196 -0.48 8.82 -18.29
N VAL A 197 -0.70 8.80 -16.97
CA VAL A 197 0.08 9.58 -16.01
C VAL A 197 1.52 9.10 -15.94
N ILE A 198 1.73 7.78 -15.96
CA ILE A 198 3.08 7.19 -16.00
C ILE A 198 3.77 7.55 -17.32
N ASP A 199 3.09 7.34 -18.45
CA ASP A 199 3.64 7.59 -19.79
C ASP A 199 3.98 9.07 -20.03
N SER A 200 3.23 9.98 -19.39
CA SER A 200 3.43 11.42 -19.55
C SER A 200 4.57 11.96 -18.67
N ALA A 201 4.80 11.38 -17.49
CA ALA A 201 5.79 11.87 -16.54
C ALA A 201 7.22 11.56 -17.00
N GLU A 202 8.07 12.58 -17.10
CA GLU A 202 9.52 12.38 -17.33
C GLU A 202 10.26 12.20 -16.01
N ARG A 203 9.74 12.85 -14.96
CA ARG A 203 10.34 12.83 -13.62
C ARG A 203 9.29 12.57 -12.55
N VAL A 204 9.74 12.10 -11.38
CA VAL A 204 8.86 11.81 -10.24
C VAL A 204 8.08 13.04 -9.79
N GLU A 205 8.64 14.25 -9.93
CA GLU A 205 7.97 15.50 -9.54
C GLU A 205 6.77 15.85 -10.44
N GLU A 206 6.71 15.27 -11.65
CA GLU A 206 5.64 15.49 -12.63
C GLU A 206 4.53 14.44 -12.51
N LEU A 207 4.77 13.37 -11.73
CA LEU A 207 3.85 12.25 -11.58
C LEU A 207 2.62 12.66 -10.73
N GLU A 208 1.48 12.91 -11.38
CA GLU A 208 0.19 13.10 -10.69
C GLU A 208 -0.08 11.90 -9.76
N GLY A 209 -0.48 12.14 -8.51
CA GLY A 209 -0.74 11.07 -7.55
C GLY A 209 0.51 10.46 -6.90
N CYS A 210 1.69 11.07 -7.07
CA CYS A 210 2.93 10.66 -6.40
C CYS A 210 2.78 10.50 -4.87
N ASP A 211 2.08 11.42 -4.19
CA ASP A 211 1.84 11.30 -2.74
C ASP A 211 1.00 10.07 -2.36
N ARG A 212 0.06 9.66 -3.22
CA ARG A 212 -0.70 8.42 -3.03
C ARG A 212 0.23 7.21 -3.13
N LEU A 213 1.12 7.20 -4.12
CA LEU A 213 2.10 6.13 -4.28
C LEU A 213 3.11 6.09 -3.12
N ILE A 214 3.57 7.24 -2.61
CA ILE A 214 4.45 7.31 -1.44
C ILE A 214 3.74 6.75 -0.20
N ALA A 215 2.46 7.11 0.01
CA ALA A 215 1.66 6.59 1.11
C ALA A 215 1.51 5.07 1.02
N VAL A 216 1.12 4.54 -0.15
CA VAL A 216 1.02 3.10 -0.41
C VAL A 216 2.35 2.41 -0.19
N HIS A 217 3.44 2.95 -0.73
CA HIS A 217 4.79 2.41 -0.57
C HIS A 217 5.18 2.27 0.90
N ASN A 218 4.96 3.31 1.69
CA ASN A 218 5.27 3.29 3.13
C ASN A 218 4.38 2.32 3.91
N ASP A 219 3.10 2.22 3.54
CA ASP A 219 2.16 1.29 4.15
C ASP A 219 2.49 -0.17 3.79
N LEU A 220 2.98 -0.42 2.57
CA LEU A 220 3.50 -1.73 2.15
C LEU A 220 4.74 -2.13 2.96
N ILE A 221 5.64 -1.19 3.28
CA ILE A 221 6.77 -1.46 4.17
C ILE A 221 6.28 -1.91 5.54
N ASP A 222 5.29 -1.22 6.12
CA ASP A 222 4.73 -1.60 7.42
C ASP A 222 4.06 -2.98 7.38
N LEU A 223 3.30 -3.26 6.31
CA LEU A 223 2.68 -4.57 6.08
C LEU A 223 3.72 -5.68 5.95
N LEU A 224 4.73 -5.50 5.10
CA LEU A 224 5.76 -6.50 4.84
C LEU A 224 6.56 -6.79 6.11
N ASN A 225 7.01 -5.76 6.82
CA ASN A 225 7.75 -5.94 8.07
C ASN A 225 6.93 -6.71 9.12
N TYR A 226 5.62 -6.45 9.20
CA TYR A 226 4.73 -7.17 10.10
C TYR A 226 4.58 -8.64 9.70
N LEU A 227 4.22 -8.91 8.45
CA LEU A 227 3.97 -10.27 7.96
C LEU A 227 5.24 -11.13 7.93
N GLU A 228 6.39 -10.57 7.52
CA GLU A 228 7.70 -11.23 7.55
C GLU A 228 8.08 -11.64 8.99
N ALA A 229 7.81 -10.77 9.97
CA ALA A 229 8.01 -11.10 11.38
C ALA A 229 7.06 -12.19 11.89
N GLN A 230 5.81 -12.23 11.41
CA GLN A 230 4.85 -13.30 11.76
C GLN A 230 5.21 -14.65 11.12
N GLU A 231 5.75 -14.65 9.90
CA GLU A 231 6.14 -15.87 9.20
C GLU A 231 7.58 -16.32 9.51
N GLY A 232 8.39 -15.48 10.15
CA GLY A 232 9.74 -15.83 10.61
C GLY A 232 10.81 -15.82 9.51
N PHE A 233 10.56 -15.14 8.39
CA PHE A 233 11.54 -14.96 7.31
C PHE A 233 11.42 -13.58 6.65
N TYR A 234 12.48 -13.13 5.98
CA TYR A 234 12.53 -11.86 5.27
C TYR A 234 12.73 -12.10 3.77
N ILE A 235 11.94 -11.44 2.93
CA ILE A 235 12.02 -11.57 1.47
C ILE A 235 13.15 -10.69 0.92
N SER A 236 13.27 -9.47 1.45
CA SER A 236 14.34 -8.56 1.05
C SER A 236 15.54 -8.69 1.99
N PRO A 237 16.77 -8.86 1.45
CA PRO A 237 17.98 -8.90 2.25
C PRO A 237 18.39 -7.51 2.80
N LYS A 238 17.83 -6.42 2.24
CA LYS A 238 18.09 -5.05 2.68
C LYS A 238 16.88 -4.48 3.40
N ALA A 239 17.14 -3.70 4.45
CA ALA A 239 16.11 -2.97 5.16
C ALA A 239 15.41 -1.98 4.20
N ARG A 240 14.08 -2.06 4.13
CA ARG A 240 13.25 -1.15 3.34
C ARG A 240 13.24 0.23 4.01
N GLN A 241 13.34 1.29 3.23
CA GLN A 241 13.35 2.66 3.74
C GLN A 241 12.07 3.38 3.33
N LYS A 242 11.41 4.02 4.30
CA LYS A 242 10.24 4.85 4.00
C LYS A 242 10.65 6.13 3.28
N ILE A 243 9.83 6.52 2.32
CA ILE A 243 9.99 7.77 1.58
C ILE A 243 9.26 8.86 2.34
N ARG A 244 9.90 10.01 2.56
CA ARG A 244 9.24 11.18 3.13
C ARG A 244 8.37 11.81 2.05
N SER A 245 7.05 11.85 2.26
CA SER A 245 6.17 12.61 1.38
C SER A 245 6.41 14.10 1.57
N ALA A 246 6.57 14.84 0.47
CA ALA A 246 6.63 16.30 0.47
C ALA A 246 5.27 16.93 0.88
N ALA A 247 4.19 16.16 0.82
CA ALA A 247 2.87 16.52 1.34
C ALA A 247 2.66 16.15 2.81
N SER A 248 3.69 15.72 3.54
CA SER A 248 3.62 15.68 5.00
C SER A 248 4.03 17.03 5.58
N LEU A 249 3.18 17.58 6.44
CA LEU A 249 3.53 18.72 7.27
C LEU A 249 4.83 18.40 8.01
N PRO A 250 5.80 19.35 8.09
CA PRO A 250 6.96 19.18 8.96
C PRO A 250 6.47 18.81 10.37
N THR A 251 7.19 17.96 11.10
CA THR A 251 6.73 17.32 12.35
C THR A 251 6.17 18.27 13.41
N ASP A 252 6.58 19.55 13.36
CA ASP A 252 6.13 20.59 14.29
C ASP A 252 4.95 21.43 13.76
N THR A 253 4.39 21.09 12.60
CA THR A 253 3.39 21.89 11.88
C THR A 253 2.03 21.20 11.95
N GLU A 254 1.00 21.94 12.35
CA GLU A 254 -0.34 21.39 12.60
C GLU A 254 -1.41 22.21 11.87
N ILE A 255 -2.41 21.57 11.25
CA ILE A 255 -3.60 22.27 10.75
C ILE A 255 -4.51 22.56 11.94
N ILE A 256 -4.68 23.85 12.28
CA ILE A 256 -5.58 24.30 13.33
C ILE A 256 -7.03 24.30 12.83
N HIS A 257 -7.22 24.70 11.57
CA HIS A 257 -8.55 24.84 10.98
C HIS A 257 -8.45 24.81 9.45
N ALA A 258 -9.29 24.02 8.79
CA ALA A 258 -9.41 24.01 7.34
C ALA A 258 -10.88 24.04 6.94
N ILE A 259 -11.21 24.96 6.05
CA ILE A 259 -12.53 25.12 5.43
C ILE A 259 -12.33 25.43 3.95
N ALA A 260 -13.37 25.23 3.14
CA ALA A 260 -13.31 25.56 1.71
C ALA A 260 -12.85 27.01 1.49
N GLY A 261 -11.71 27.18 0.80
CA GLY A 261 -11.10 28.47 0.48
C GLY A 261 -10.27 29.11 1.59
N ARG A 262 -10.09 28.46 2.75
CA ARG A 262 -9.19 28.96 3.81
C ARG A 262 -8.63 27.86 4.69
N VAL A 263 -7.32 27.89 4.89
CA VAL A 263 -6.61 27.00 5.82
C VAL A 263 -5.76 27.78 6.81
N ARG A 264 -5.72 27.32 8.05
CA ARG A 264 -4.93 27.89 9.13
C ARG A 264 -4.04 26.84 9.73
N LEU A 265 -2.75 27.13 9.76
CA LEU A 265 -1.70 26.28 10.27
C LEU A 265 -1.08 26.88 11.53
N ARG A 266 -0.59 26.00 12.40
CA ARG A 266 0.36 26.29 13.46
C ARG A 266 1.75 25.91 12.99
N ILE A 267 2.69 26.83 13.04
CA ILE A 267 4.10 26.60 12.71
C ILE A 267 4.95 27.24 13.82
N PRO A 268 5.37 26.49 14.86
CA PRO A 268 6.13 26.98 16.02
C PRO A 268 7.37 27.78 15.63
N ARG A 269 8.06 27.40 14.55
CA ARG A 269 9.24 28.09 14.01
C ARG A 269 9.00 29.58 13.73
N LEU A 270 7.77 29.98 13.40
CA LEU A 270 7.43 31.39 13.14
C LEU A 270 7.69 32.33 14.31
N ARG A 271 7.69 31.84 15.56
CA ARG A 271 8.03 32.67 16.74
C ARG A 271 9.51 33.00 16.84
N GLN A 272 10.37 32.16 16.28
CA GLN A 272 11.81 32.18 16.53
C GLN A 272 12.61 32.68 15.33
N ASP A 273 12.05 32.56 14.13
CA ASP A 273 12.77 32.80 12.87
C ASP A 273 11.93 33.73 11.98
N LEU A 274 12.14 35.04 12.13
CA LEU A 274 11.47 36.07 11.33
C LEU A 274 11.87 35.99 9.85
N SER A 275 13.12 35.63 9.58
CA SER A 275 13.61 35.43 8.20
C SER A 275 12.89 34.26 7.52
N TYR A 276 12.64 33.16 8.25
CA TYR A 276 11.76 32.09 7.78
C TYR A 276 10.34 32.57 7.54
N ALA A 277 9.78 33.39 8.43
CA ALA A 277 8.42 33.94 8.24
C ALA A 277 8.30 34.76 6.94
N GLU A 278 9.32 35.54 6.59
CA GLU A 278 9.36 36.30 5.33
C GLU A 278 9.50 35.40 4.10
N ARG A 279 10.42 34.43 4.12
CA ARG A 279 10.57 33.45 3.04
C ARG A 279 9.29 32.65 2.82
N LEU A 280 8.67 32.19 3.91
CA LEU A 280 7.40 31.47 3.85
C LEU A 280 6.31 32.35 3.27
N ARG A 281 6.21 33.63 3.68
CA ARG A 281 5.23 34.57 3.12
C ARG A 281 5.38 34.68 1.59
N GLN A 282 6.60 34.91 1.12
CA GLN A 282 6.89 35.06 -0.31
C GLN A 282 6.55 33.78 -1.09
N CYS A 283 6.95 32.61 -0.56
CA CYS A 283 6.67 31.32 -1.18
C CYS A 283 5.15 31.08 -1.27
N LEU A 284 4.40 31.30 -0.19
CA LEU A 284 2.96 31.11 -0.15
C LEU A 284 2.21 32.09 -1.07
N GLN A 285 2.65 33.34 -1.15
CA GLN A 285 2.05 34.34 -2.04
C GLN A 285 2.29 34.02 -3.53
N SER A 286 3.33 33.25 -3.85
CA SER A 286 3.64 32.84 -5.23
C SER A 286 2.79 31.64 -5.71
N LEU A 287 2.09 30.96 -4.81
CA LEU A 287 1.29 29.79 -5.14
C LEU A 287 0.06 30.16 -5.98
N ALA A 288 -0.12 29.47 -7.10
CA ALA A 288 -1.27 29.66 -7.98
C ALA A 288 -2.59 29.38 -7.23
N GLY A 289 -3.46 30.39 -7.19
CA GLY A 289 -4.78 30.34 -6.55
C GLY A 289 -4.81 30.83 -5.11
N VAL A 290 -3.68 31.23 -4.52
CA VAL A 290 -3.67 31.97 -3.25
C VAL A 290 -4.18 33.39 -3.48
N GLN A 291 -5.11 33.81 -2.62
CA GLN A 291 -5.69 35.15 -2.63
C GLN A 291 -5.08 36.03 -1.53
N GLU A 292 -4.81 35.44 -0.36
CA GLU A 292 -4.29 36.17 0.80
C GLU A 292 -3.45 35.26 1.70
N VAL A 293 -2.36 35.81 2.25
CA VAL A 293 -1.51 35.14 3.25
C VAL A 293 -1.36 36.04 4.45
N GLN A 294 -1.80 35.56 5.62
CA GLN A 294 -1.67 36.25 6.90
C GLN A 294 -0.77 35.43 7.83
N ILE A 295 0.40 35.96 8.18
CA ILE A 295 1.31 35.34 9.14
C ILE A 295 1.28 36.14 10.44
N ASN A 296 1.04 35.45 11.56
CA ASN A 296 1.13 35.97 12.92
C ASN A 296 2.26 35.21 13.66
N PRO A 297 3.47 35.79 13.75
CA PRO A 297 4.61 35.20 14.44
C PRO A 297 4.33 34.88 15.92
N ASP A 298 3.71 35.80 16.66
CA ASP A 298 3.42 35.64 18.10
C ASP A 298 2.52 34.42 18.36
N ALA A 299 1.50 34.26 17.52
CA ALA A 299 0.58 33.13 17.57
C ALA A 299 1.17 31.83 16.97
N ALA A 300 2.39 31.86 16.43
CA ALA A 300 2.98 30.78 15.64
C ALA A 300 2.01 30.28 14.55
N SER A 301 1.32 31.18 13.84
CA SER A 301 0.22 30.80 12.97
C SER A 301 0.28 31.48 11.62
N VAL A 302 -0.08 30.73 10.57
CA VAL A 302 -0.33 31.26 9.23
C VAL A 302 -1.75 30.90 8.81
N ALA A 303 -2.47 31.87 8.23
CA ALA A 303 -3.73 31.66 7.56
C ALA A 303 -3.56 31.96 6.08
N VAL A 304 -4.03 31.06 5.23
CA VAL A 304 -3.97 31.19 3.77
C VAL A 304 -5.38 31.10 3.22
N SER A 305 -5.80 32.14 2.52
CA SER A 305 -7.06 32.18 1.76
C SER A 305 -6.75 31.85 0.31
N TYR A 306 -7.52 30.95 -0.29
CA TYR A 306 -7.32 30.46 -1.65
C TYR A 306 -8.64 30.36 -2.41
N ALA A 307 -8.55 30.32 -3.73
CA ALA A 307 -9.72 30.23 -4.59
C ALA A 307 -10.55 28.97 -4.25
N PRO A 308 -11.85 29.10 -3.92
CA PRO A 308 -12.71 27.96 -3.58
C PRO A 308 -12.89 26.95 -4.73
N THR A 309 -12.49 27.33 -5.94
CA THR A 309 -12.48 26.47 -7.13
C THR A 309 -11.37 25.41 -7.11
N LEU A 310 -10.33 25.58 -6.27
CA LEU A 310 -9.31 24.56 -6.03
C LEU A 310 -9.82 23.54 -5.00
N SER A 311 -9.63 22.25 -5.27
CA SER A 311 -9.90 21.23 -4.26
C SER A 311 -8.98 21.43 -3.05
N GLU A 312 -9.52 21.17 -1.85
CA GLU A 312 -8.79 21.32 -0.60
C GLU A 312 -7.50 20.48 -0.60
N ALA A 313 -7.58 19.23 -1.07
CA ALA A 313 -6.42 18.35 -1.25
C ALA A 313 -5.33 19.00 -2.13
N THR A 314 -5.72 19.55 -3.29
CA THR A 314 -4.78 20.19 -4.23
C THR A 314 -4.07 21.36 -3.58
N PHE A 315 -4.83 22.16 -2.83
CA PHE A 315 -4.29 23.32 -2.16
C PHE A 315 -3.37 22.92 -0.99
N GLN A 316 -3.78 21.94 -0.18
CA GLN A 316 -3.00 21.42 0.94
C GLN A 316 -1.65 20.84 0.47
N GLN A 317 -1.62 20.07 -0.63
CA GLN A 317 -0.37 19.55 -1.18
C GLN A 317 0.59 20.68 -1.57
N ARG A 318 0.12 21.67 -2.34
CA ARG A 318 0.92 22.84 -2.75
C ARG A 318 1.43 23.63 -1.53
N LEU A 319 0.56 23.80 -0.55
CA LEU A 319 0.86 24.46 0.71
C LEU A 319 1.96 23.74 1.48
N PHE A 320 1.89 22.41 1.59
CA PHE A 320 2.88 21.60 2.30
C PHE A 320 4.22 21.59 1.57
N GLN A 321 4.21 21.48 0.23
CA GLN A 321 5.42 21.61 -0.59
C GLN A 321 6.09 22.98 -0.39
N ALA A 322 5.33 24.07 -0.40
CA ALA A 322 5.84 25.42 -0.15
C ALA A 322 6.45 25.56 1.27
N ILE A 323 5.80 24.97 2.27
CA ILE A 323 6.32 24.96 3.65
C ILE A 323 7.64 24.17 3.72
N ALA A 324 7.71 22.99 3.08
CA ALA A 324 8.92 22.18 3.02
C ALA A 324 10.07 22.93 2.33
N GLN A 325 9.82 23.58 1.19
CA GLN A 325 10.82 24.37 0.45
C GLN A 325 11.35 25.55 1.27
N SER A 326 10.47 26.26 1.99
CA SER A 326 10.87 27.38 2.86
C SER A 326 11.72 26.94 4.06
N GLY A 327 11.65 25.66 4.44
CA GLY A 327 12.38 25.05 5.55
C GLY A 327 13.78 24.54 5.19
N SER A 328 14.04 24.22 3.93
CA SER A 328 15.25 23.53 3.44
C SER A 328 16.41 24.44 3.01
N VAL A 329 16.23 25.77 3.03
CA VAL A 329 17.31 26.72 2.72
C VAL A 329 18.14 26.98 3.99
N ASN A 330 19.24 26.23 4.12
CA ASN A 330 20.39 26.55 4.97
C ASN A 330 21.66 26.48 4.12
#